data_AF-A0A327Z290-F1
#
_entry.id   AF-A0A327Z290-F1
#
_cell.length_a   1.000
_cell.length_b   1.000
_cell.length_c   1.000
_cell.angle_alpha   90.00
_cell.angle_beta   90.00
_cell.angle_gamma   90.00
#
_symmetry.space_group_name_H-M   'P 1'
#
loop_
_entity.id
_entity.type
_entity.pdbx_description
1 polymer ?
#
loop_
_entity_poly.entity_id
_entity_poly.type
_entity_poly.pdbx_seq_one_letter_code
_entity_poly.pdbx_strand_id
1 'polypeptide(L)'
;MGDLVHVVVAAGAVDHLRVPPLSIVDGSPDVEWVGLPSGWWRYARRPLLRLPLDPASAARERRAARFFPVTVLVAVVWMLAALEGFVWADPFLGISRGTWIWIRLAALLVFFAWMQVYFRWRVVQRPVRAAGHLIRISGVPRAVAQQWAELNPESVRVVEQWVAVRRFRPRVYAAWGSACLGGGAAMFIVGGDSLWFVFIGLGLLVAGVVLLFKTLPPRYIRFEPVE
;
A
#
# COMPACT_ATOMS: atom_id res chain seq x y z
N MET A 1 3.24 -10.67 23.89
CA MET A 1 3.29 -9.77 22.73
C MET A 1 3.07 -8.36 23.26
N GLY A 2 4.05 -7.47 23.12
CA GLY A 2 3.93 -6.10 23.63
C GLY A 2 2.78 -5.35 22.97
N ASP A 3 2.23 -4.39 23.68
CA ASP A 3 1.11 -3.56 23.24
C ASP A 3 1.58 -2.68 22.06
N LEU A 4 1.11 -2.99 20.84
CA LEU A 4 1.49 -2.29 19.61
C LEU A 4 0.46 -1.21 19.29
N VAL A 5 0.93 0.00 19.00
CA VAL A 5 0.10 1.18 18.73
C VAL A 5 0.44 1.84 17.39
N HIS A 6 -0.35 2.82 16.99
CA HIS A 6 -0.08 3.69 15.85
C HIS A 6 0.49 5.03 16.32
N VAL A 7 1.53 5.51 15.64
CA VAL A 7 2.08 6.85 15.82
C VAL A 7 1.66 7.69 14.62
N VAL A 8 1.10 8.88 14.90
CA VAL A 8 0.67 9.84 13.90
C VAL A 8 1.52 11.09 14.05
N VAL A 9 2.13 11.52 12.94
CA VAL A 9 3.03 12.66 12.88
C VAL A 9 2.48 13.68 11.89
N ALA A 10 2.47 14.96 12.25
CA ALA A 10 2.17 16.03 11.30
C ALA A 10 3.26 16.10 10.21
N ALA A 11 2.88 16.04 8.93
CA ALA A 11 3.85 16.01 7.82
C ALA A 11 4.70 17.27 7.71
N GLY A 12 4.23 18.41 8.23
CA GLY A 12 5.00 19.65 8.30
C GLY A 12 6.05 19.68 9.42
N ALA A 13 5.93 18.81 10.42
CA ALA A 13 6.83 18.76 11.58
C ALA A 13 7.99 17.77 11.43
N VAL A 14 8.04 17.04 10.31
CA VAL A 14 9.02 15.96 10.06
C VAL A 14 10.46 16.44 10.21
N ASP A 15 10.78 17.62 9.68
CA ASP A 15 12.16 18.13 9.65
C ASP A 15 12.67 18.54 11.05
N HIS A 16 11.76 18.73 12.01
CA HIS A 16 12.08 19.15 13.39
C HIS A 16 11.79 18.07 14.42
N LEU A 17 11.42 16.87 13.98
CA LEU A 17 10.98 15.79 14.84
C LEU A 17 12.14 15.20 15.65
N ARG A 18 11.99 15.20 16.98
CA ARG A 18 12.92 14.53 17.90
C ARG A 18 12.56 13.05 18.01
N VAL A 19 13.23 12.20 17.24
CA VAL A 19 12.96 10.76 17.24
C VAL A 19 13.77 10.09 18.35
N PRO A 20 13.16 9.29 19.25
CA PRO A 20 13.88 8.60 20.31
C PRO A 20 14.91 7.62 19.71
N PRO A 21 16.08 7.42 20.35
CA PRO A 21 17.11 6.50 19.87
C PRO A 21 16.78 5.03 20.22
N LEU A 22 15.52 4.63 20.03
CA LEU A 22 15.03 3.28 20.27
C LEU A 22 14.41 2.74 18.98
N SER A 23 14.67 1.47 18.68
CA SER A 23 14.11 0.80 17.52
C SER A 23 12.58 0.85 17.55
N ILE A 24 11.96 1.30 16.45
CA ILE A 24 10.49 1.34 16.36
C ILE A 24 9.86 -0.05 16.19
N VAL A 25 10.65 -1.11 16.05
CA VAL A 25 10.18 -2.48 15.84
C VAL A 25 10.03 -3.22 17.17
N ASP A 26 11.06 -3.15 18.02
CA ASP A 26 11.18 -3.92 19.26
C ASP A 26 11.53 -3.08 20.49
N GLY A 27 11.87 -1.79 20.31
CA GLY A 27 12.29 -0.90 21.39
C GLY A 27 13.74 -1.08 21.83
N SER A 28 14.55 -1.85 21.10
CA SER A 28 15.96 -2.05 21.43
C SER A 28 16.79 -0.75 21.24
N PRO A 29 17.86 -0.55 22.04
CA PRO A 29 18.73 0.62 21.92
C PRO A 29 19.77 0.51 20.78
N ASP A 30 19.99 -0.68 20.24
CA ASP A 30 20.86 -0.90 19.09
C ASP A 30 20.10 -0.54 17.81
N VAL A 31 20.38 0.64 17.24
CA VAL A 31 19.58 1.22 16.16
C VAL A 31 20.40 1.58 14.93
N GLU A 32 19.86 1.24 13.77
CA GLU A 32 20.31 1.73 12.48
C GLU A 32 19.28 2.69 11.89
N TRP A 33 19.72 3.90 11.52
CA TRP A 33 18.86 4.93 10.94
C TRP A 33 18.62 4.69 9.45
N VAL A 34 17.42 4.24 9.11
CA VAL A 34 17.04 3.94 7.72
C VAL A 34 16.02 4.97 7.22
N GLY A 35 16.28 5.53 6.04
CA GLY A 35 15.33 6.41 5.35
C GLY A 35 14.21 5.58 4.70
N LEU A 36 12.99 5.69 5.23
CA LEU A 36 11.85 4.97 4.67
C LEU A 36 11.06 5.87 3.70
N PRO A 37 10.81 5.42 2.45
CA PRO A 37 9.99 6.16 1.50
C PRO A 37 8.51 6.05 1.86
N SER A 38 7.75 7.14 1.69
CA SER A 38 6.36 7.23 2.15
C SER A 38 5.29 6.90 1.13
N GLY A 39 5.64 6.13 0.12
CA GLY A 39 4.74 5.84 -0.98
C GLY A 39 5.11 4.54 -1.65
N TRP A 40 4.29 4.19 -2.63
CA TRP A 40 4.55 3.02 -3.48
C TRP A 40 5.83 3.19 -4.33
N TRP A 41 6.28 4.43 -4.52
CA TRP A 41 7.37 4.80 -5.40
C TRP A 41 8.59 5.12 -4.56
N ARG A 42 9.53 4.18 -4.52
CA ARG A 42 10.77 4.33 -3.77
C ARG A 42 11.70 5.42 -4.33
N TYR A 43 11.46 5.89 -5.56
CA TYR A 43 12.21 6.98 -6.20
C TYR A 43 11.62 8.38 -5.97
N ALA A 44 10.63 8.53 -5.07
CA ALA A 44 10.28 9.86 -4.58
C ALA A 44 11.55 10.47 -3.95
N ARG A 45 12.02 11.59 -4.49
CA ARG A 45 13.38 12.13 -4.32
C ARG A 45 13.81 12.44 -2.87
N ARG A 46 12.95 12.27 -1.86
CA ARG A 46 13.29 12.46 -0.44
C ARG A 46 12.63 11.37 0.42
N PRO A 47 13.42 10.61 1.22
CA PRO A 47 12.86 9.77 2.26
C PRO A 47 12.05 10.67 3.20
N LEU A 48 10.85 10.23 3.54
CA LEU A 48 9.92 11.10 4.26
C LEU A 48 10.26 11.19 5.74
N LEU A 49 10.88 10.17 6.29
CA LEU A 49 11.28 10.13 7.69
C LEU A 49 12.41 9.11 7.82
N ARG A 50 13.47 9.48 8.53
CA ARG A 50 14.51 8.54 8.93
C ARG A 50 14.07 7.93 10.26
N LEU A 51 14.00 6.61 10.30
CA LEU A 51 13.51 5.88 11.46
C LEU A 51 14.59 4.94 12.01
N PRO A 52 14.73 4.86 13.33
CA PRO A 52 15.60 3.90 13.98
C PRO A 52 14.98 2.51 13.88
N LEU A 53 15.67 1.59 13.23
CA LEU A 53 15.29 0.18 13.11
C LEU A 53 16.34 -0.68 13.79
N ASP A 54 15.96 -1.86 14.27
CA ASP A 54 16.92 -2.88 14.66
C ASP A 54 17.79 -3.32 13.44
N PRO A 55 19.04 -3.73 13.64
CA PRO A 55 19.96 -4.07 12.54
C PRO A 55 19.41 -5.16 11.59
N ALA A 56 18.66 -6.13 12.12
CA ALA A 56 18.08 -7.21 11.32
C ALA A 56 16.96 -6.68 10.40
N SER A 57 16.08 -5.81 10.91
CA SER A 57 15.05 -5.12 10.12
C SER A 57 15.64 -4.12 9.13
N ALA A 58 16.69 -3.39 9.49
CA ALA A 58 17.42 -2.51 8.59
C ALA A 58 18.03 -3.29 7.41
N ALA A 59 18.67 -4.43 7.67
CA ALA A 59 19.21 -5.31 6.64
C ALA A 59 18.12 -5.87 5.69
N ARG A 60 16.97 -6.28 6.24
CA ARG A 60 15.80 -6.72 5.46
C ARG A 60 15.28 -5.59 4.56
N GLU A 61 15.16 -4.38 5.08
CA GLU A 61 14.68 -3.24 4.32
C GLU A 61 15.64 -2.83 3.19
N ARG A 62 16.96 -2.85 3.45
CA ARG A 62 18.00 -2.65 2.42
C ARG A 62 17.92 -3.71 1.33
N ARG A 63 17.73 -4.98 1.70
CA ARG A 63 17.53 -6.08 0.73
C ARG A 63 16.27 -5.83 -0.10
N ALA A 64 15.15 -5.51 0.54
CA ALA A 64 13.93 -5.16 -0.17
C ALA A 64 14.14 -3.99 -1.13
N ALA A 65 14.90 -2.96 -0.72
CA ALA A 65 15.22 -1.81 -1.57
C ALA A 65 16.05 -2.20 -2.79
N ARG A 66 17.07 -3.05 -2.61
CA ARG A 66 17.92 -3.56 -3.69
C ARG A 66 17.13 -4.35 -4.75
N PHE A 67 16.17 -5.16 -4.32
CA PHE A 67 15.36 -6.00 -5.22
C PHE A 67 14.10 -5.32 -5.76
N PHE A 68 13.79 -4.09 -5.33
CA PHE A 68 12.61 -3.37 -5.84
C PHE A 68 12.57 -3.23 -7.37
N PRO A 69 13.67 -2.86 -8.07
CA PRO A 69 13.65 -2.72 -9.53
C PRO A 69 13.33 -4.05 -10.21
N VAL A 70 13.86 -5.16 -9.68
CA VAL A 70 13.57 -6.51 -10.16
C VAL A 70 12.09 -6.84 -9.97
N THR A 71 11.50 -6.52 -8.82
CA THR A 71 10.06 -6.71 -8.58
C THR A 71 9.21 -5.90 -9.57
N VAL A 72 9.59 -4.64 -9.85
CA VAL A 72 8.88 -3.82 -10.84
C VAL A 72 9.02 -4.41 -12.24
N LEU A 73 10.22 -4.83 -12.64
CA LEU A 73 10.47 -5.46 -13.94
C LEU A 73 9.65 -6.74 -14.11
N VAL A 74 9.65 -7.62 -13.12
CA VAL A 74 8.86 -8.86 -13.14
C VAL A 74 7.36 -8.53 -13.25
N ALA A 75 6.86 -7.53 -12.50
CA ALA A 75 5.47 -7.10 -12.59
C ALA A 75 5.11 -6.54 -13.98
N VAL A 76 6.00 -5.75 -14.60
CA VAL A 76 5.81 -5.20 -15.95
C VAL A 76 5.82 -6.31 -17.00
N VAL A 77 6.80 -7.21 -16.96
CA VAL A 77 6.88 -8.37 -17.87
C VAL A 77 5.62 -9.22 -17.75
N TRP A 78 5.15 -9.46 -16.53
CA TRP A 78 3.92 -10.19 -16.30
C TRP A 78 2.69 -9.47 -16.87
N MET A 79 2.59 -8.16 -16.64
CA MET A 79 1.50 -7.34 -17.19
C MET A 79 1.49 -7.34 -18.72
N LEU A 80 2.66 -7.23 -19.36
CA LEU A 80 2.80 -7.29 -20.82
C LEU A 80 2.41 -8.66 -21.37
N ALA A 81 2.86 -9.75 -20.74
CA ALA A 81 2.48 -11.12 -21.12
C ALA A 81 0.97 -11.36 -20.97
N ALA A 82 0.34 -10.76 -19.95
CA ALA A 82 -1.11 -10.83 -19.77
C ALA A 82 -1.88 -10.03 -20.86
N LEU A 83 -1.37 -8.87 -21.26
CA LEU A 83 -1.93 -8.01 -22.31
C LEU A 83 -1.75 -8.61 -23.71
N GLU A 84 -0.55 -9.06 -24.07
CA GLU A 84 -0.26 -9.73 -25.34
C GLU A 84 -1.14 -10.95 -25.51
N GLY A 85 -1.32 -11.73 -24.44
CA GLY A 85 -2.21 -12.88 -24.42
C GLY A 85 -3.70 -12.58 -24.61
N PHE A 86 -4.09 -11.31 -24.53
CA PHE A 86 -5.45 -10.82 -24.77
C PHE A 86 -5.63 -10.28 -26.20
N VAL A 87 -4.58 -9.72 -26.80
CA VAL A 87 -4.61 -9.05 -28.11
C VAL A 87 -4.11 -9.96 -29.24
N TRP A 88 -3.12 -10.80 -28.96
CA TRP A 88 -2.42 -11.64 -29.93
C TRP A 88 -2.40 -13.07 -29.43
N ALA A 89 -3.55 -13.74 -29.44
CA ALA A 89 -3.59 -15.20 -29.44
C ALA A 89 -3.13 -15.69 -30.84
N ASP A 90 -1.91 -15.36 -31.22
CA ASP A 90 -1.41 -15.55 -32.58
C ASP A 90 -0.89 -16.99 -32.76
N PRO A 91 -1.13 -17.63 -33.93
CA PRO A 91 -0.67 -18.97 -34.25
C PRO A 91 0.84 -19.06 -34.54
N PHE A 92 1.59 -17.96 -34.41
CA PHE A 92 2.99 -17.83 -34.79
C PHE A 92 3.96 -18.83 -34.13
N LEU A 93 3.60 -19.35 -32.95
CA LEU A 93 4.42 -20.34 -32.24
C LEU A 93 3.85 -21.77 -32.30
N GLY A 94 2.70 -22.00 -32.96
CA GLY A 94 2.04 -23.31 -32.99
C GLY A 94 1.61 -23.83 -31.61
N ILE A 95 1.67 -22.98 -30.57
CA ILE A 95 1.34 -23.34 -29.19
C ILE A 95 -0.18 -23.39 -29.05
N SER A 96 -0.70 -24.53 -28.60
CA SER A 96 -2.13 -24.68 -28.36
C SER A 96 -2.64 -23.67 -27.32
N ARG A 97 -3.91 -23.26 -27.46
CA ARG A 97 -4.57 -22.38 -26.48
C ARG A 97 -4.49 -22.93 -25.05
N GLY A 98 -4.54 -24.25 -24.89
CA GLY A 98 -4.40 -24.94 -23.60
C GLY A 98 -3.00 -24.77 -22.99
N THR A 99 -1.95 -24.94 -23.79
CA THR A 99 -0.56 -24.74 -23.35
C THR A 99 -0.31 -23.30 -22.90
N TRP A 100 -0.86 -22.31 -23.62
CA TRP A 100 -0.78 -20.89 -23.23
C TRP A 100 -1.44 -20.60 -21.88
N ILE A 101 -2.57 -21.24 -21.58
CA ILE A 101 -3.24 -21.10 -20.28
C ILE A 101 -2.31 -21.59 -19.15
N TRP A 102 -1.67 -22.75 -19.33
CA TRP A 102 -0.74 -23.30 -18.33
C TRP A 102 0.50 -22.43 -18.12
N ILE A 103 1.08 -21.88 -19.19
CA ILE A 103 2.22 -20.95 -19.10
C ILE A 103 1.83 -19.72 -18.27
N ARG A 104 0.65 -19.14 -18.52
CA ARG A 104 0.16 -17.97 -17.78
C ARG A 104 -0.09 -18.28 -16.31
N LEU A 105 -0.71 -19.43 -16.02
CA LEU A 105 -0.93 -19.88 -14.65
C LEU A 105 0.40 -20.08 -13.91
N ALA A 106 1.37 -20.74 -14.54
CA ALA A 106 2.71 -20.91 -13.98
C ALA A 106 3.40 -19.56 -13.71
N ALA A 107 3.35 -18.63 -14.66
CA ALA A 107 3.90 -17.28 -14.50
C ALA A 107 3.21 -16.50 -13.37
N LEU A 108 1.89 -16.60 -13.25
CA LEU A 108 1.10 -16.00 -12.17
C LEU A 108 1.51 -16.56 -10.80
N LEU A 109 1.68 -17.88 -10.70
CA LEU A 109 2.12 -18.53 -9.46
C LEU A 109 3.54 -18.09 -9.08
N VAL A 110 4.47 -18.02 -10.04
CA VAL A 110 5.82 -17.50 -9.81
C VAL A 110 5.78 -16.04 -9.36
N PHE A 111 4.95 -15.21 -9.98
CA PHE A 111 4.76 -13.82 -9.58
C PHE A 111 4.24 -13.71 -8.15
N PHE A 112 3.19 -14.45 -7.78
CA PHE A 112 2.67 -14.45 -6.42
C PHE A 112 3.68 -14.97 -5.39
N ALA A 113 4.41 -16.05 -5.71
CA ALA A 113 5.47 -16.57 -4.86
C ALA A 113 6.58 -15.52 -4.63
N TRP A 114 7.02 -14.84 -5.71
CA TRP A 114 7.96 -13.74 -5.63
C TRP A 114 7.45 -12.59 -4.75
N MET A 115 6.17 -12.20 -4.93
CA MET A 115 5.56 -11.14 -4.14
C MET A 115 5.51 -11.51 -2.65
N GLN A 116 5.20 -12.75 -2.29
CA GLN A 116 5.24 -13.21 -0.89
C GLN A 116 6.64 -13.08 -0.28
N VAL A 117 7.68 -13.50 -1.00
CA VAL A 117 9.08 -13.35 -0.56
C VAL A 117 9.43 -11.88 -0.40
N TYR A 118 9.09 -11.05 -1.40
CA TYR A 118 9.34 -9.61 -1.37
C TYR A 118 8.64 -8.92 -0.20
N PHE A 119 7.38 -9.26 0.10
CA PHE A 119 6.64 -8.70 1.23
C PHE A 119 7.25 -9.11 2.58
N ARG A 120 7.81 -10.32 2.72
CA ARG A 120 8.49 -10.75 3.95
C ARG A 120 9.76 -9.97 4.26
N TRP A 121 10.40 -9.36 3.25
CA TRP A 121 11.55 -8.48 3.45
C TRP A 121 11.16 -7.06 3.87
N ARG A 122 9.88 -6.70 3.84
CA ARG A 122 9.43 -5.37 4.20
C ARG A 122 9.11 -5.30 5.69
N VAL A 123 9.63 -4.27 6.34
CA VAL A 123 9.25 -3.95 7.72
C VAL A 123 7.80 -3.43 7.74
N VAL A 124 7.02 -3.81 8.75
CA VAL A 124 5.61 -3.44 8.91
C VAL A 124 5.47 -1.96 9.29
N GLN A 125 6.40 -1.45 10.11
CA GLN A 125 6.45 -0.10 10.66
C GLN A 125 6.88 0.96 9.63
N ARG A 126 6.20 1.04 8.48
CA ARG A 126 6.50 2.03 7.44
C ARG A 126 5.67 3.31 7.60
N PRO A 127 6.28 4.48 7.35
CA PRO A 127 5.54 5.73 7.29
C PRO A 127 4.61 5.73 6.07
N VAL A 128 3.33 5.90 6.30
CA VAL A 128 2.30 5.99 5.26
C VAL A 128 1.70 7.39 5.31
N ARG A 129 1.71 8.11 4.18
CA ARG A 129 0.97 9.37 4.08
C ARG A 129 -0.53 9.11 4.15
N ALA A 130 -1.18 9.80 5.06
CA ALA A 130 -2.62 9.89 5.20
C ALA A 130 -3.12 11.23 4.63
N ALA A 131 -4.41 11.32 4.29
CA ALA A 131 -5.03 12.62 3.97
C ALA A 131 -4.91 13.60 5.15
N GLY A 132 -4.91 14.89 4.84
CA GLY A 132 -4.75 15.95 5.85
C GLY A 132 -3.31 16.23 6.25
N HIS A 133 -2.32 15.88 5.41
CA HIS A 133 -0.90 16.10 5.68
C HIS A 133 -0.42 15.38 6.95
N LEU A 134 -0.89 14.15 7.18
CA LEU A 134 -0.46 13.31 8.30
C LEU A 134 0.39 12.15 7.81
N ILE A 135 1.33 11.69 8.64
CA ILE A 135 2.15 10.51 8.42
C ILE A 135 1.83 9.53 9.54
N ARG A 136 1.47 8.31 9.16
CA ARG A 136 1.19 7.23 10.11
C ARG A 136 2.30 6.20 10.10
N ILE A 137 2.69 5.74 11.27
CA ILE A 137 3.56 4.59 11.48
C ILE A 137 2.79 3.58 12.31
N SER A 138 2.63 2.36 11.81
CA SER A 138 1.83 1.32 12.46
C SER A 138 2.69 0.26 13.13
N GLY A 139 2.24 -0.26 14.27
CA GLY A 139 2.90 -1.40 14.92
C GLY A 139 4.14 -0.97 15.71
N VAL A 140 4.10 0.21 16.32
CA VAL A 140 5.18 0.72 17.18
C VAL A 140 4.92 0.25 18.61
N PRO A 141 5.93 -0.23 19.37
CA PRO A 141 5.76 -0.53 20.80
C PRO A 141 5.23 0.68 21.58
N ARG A 142 4.24 0.47 22.46
CA ARG A 142 3.59 1.56 23.23
C ARG A 142 4.60 2.44 23.98
N ALA A 143 5.61 1.84 24.62
CA ALA A 143 6.65 2.59 25.35
C ALA A 143 7.44 3.56 24.43
N VAL A 144 7.85 3.10 23.25
CA VAL A 144 8.56 3.93 22.26
C VAL A 144 7.63 5.03 21.74
N ALA A 145 6.36 4.71 21.49
CA ALA A 145 5.37 5.69 21.03
C ALA A 145 5.09 6.79 22.06
N GLN A 146 4.98 6.43 23.35
CA GLN A 146 4.80 7.38 24.46
C GLN A 146 5.99 8.31 24.59
N GLN A 147 7.21 7.75 24.63
CA GLN A 147 8.43 8.55 24.69
C GLN A 147 8.55 9.50 23.48
N TRP A 148 8.14 9.03 22.30
CA TRP A 148 8.16 9.87 21.11
C TRP A 148 7.15 11.03 21.18
N ALA A 149 5.96 10.78 21.74
CA ALA A 149 4.97 11.81 21.99
C ALA A 149 5.43 12.82 23.05
N GLU A 150 6.07 12.36 24.12
CA GLU A 150 6.67 13.22 25.15
C GLU A 150 7.74 14.16 24.58
N LEU A 151 8.56 13.65 23.65
CA LEU A 151 9.58 14.45 22.96
C LEU A 151 9.00 15.47 21.96
N ASN A 152 7.75 15.28 21.49
CA ASN A 152 7.12 16.08 20.43
C ASN A 152 5.60 16.28 20.66
N PRO A 153 5.19 16.91 21.78
CA PRO A 153 3.80 16.91 22.23
C PRO A 153 2.82 17.55 21.24
N GLU A 154 3.27 18.54 20.47
CA GLU A 154 2.44 19.26 19.50
C GLU A 154 2.28 18.52 18.16
N SER A 155 3.23 17.64 17.83
CA SER A 155 3.38 17.09 16.47
C SER A 155 3.17 15.58 16.37
N VAL A 156 3.22 14.87 17.51
CA VAL A 156 3.12 13.41 17.59
C VAL A 156 1.93 13.02 18.47
N ARG A 157 1.07 12.15 17.95
CA ARG A 157 -0.06 11.57 18.68
C ARG A 157 0.05 10.05 18.67
N VAL A 158 -0.19 9.42 19.81
CA VAL A 158 -0.36 7.97 19.93
C VAL A 158 -1.83 7.63 19.76
N VAL A 159 -2.12 6.66 18.90
CA VAL A 159 -3.49 6.25 18.57
C VAL A 159 -3.60 4.73 18.63
N GLU A 160 -4.59 4.21 19.34
CA GLU A 160 -4.80 2.76 19.48
C GLU A 160 -5.45 2.16 18.24
N GLN A 161 -6.44 2.85 17.68
CA GLN A 161 -7.14 2.42 16.47
C GLN A 161 -7.02 3.48 15.38
N TRP A 162 -6.38 3.10 14.27
CA TRP A 162 -6.35 3.98 13.12
C TRP A 162 -7.63 3.86 12.31
N VAL A 163 -8.40 4.94 12.30
CA VAL A 163 -9.43 5.17 11.29
C VAL A 163 -8.75 5.21 9.93
N ALA A 164 -9.17 4.38 8.99
CA ALA A 164 -8.62 4.37 7.64
C ALA A 164 -8.79 5.75 6.96
N VAL A 165 -7.78 6.62 7.11
CA VAL A 165 -7.78 7.90 6.43
C VAL A 165 -7.59 7.65 4.95
N ARG A 166 -8.42 8.34 4.16
CA ARG A 166 -8.49 8.19 2.71
C ARG A 166 -7.13 8.48 2.08
N ARG A 167 -6.78 7.74 1.02
CA ARG A 167 -5.52 7.95 0.28
C ARG A 167 -5.62 9.11 -0.71
N PHE A 168 -6.78 9.28 -1.33
CA PHE A 168 -7.03 10.32 -2.34
C PHE A 168 -8.15 11.28 -1.89
N ARG A 169 -8.26 12.42 -2.60
CA ARG A 169 -9.37 13.37 -2.39
C ARG A 169 -10.71 12.68 -2.71
N PRO A 170 -11.82 13.03 -2.02
CA PRO A 170 -13.13 12.41 -2.26
C PRO A 170 -13.57 12.44 -3.72
N ARG A 171 -13.27 13.53 -4.44
CA ARG A 171 -13.58 13.68 -5.88
C ARG A 171 -12.93 12.62 -6.76
N VAL A 172 -11.72 12.17 -6.42
CA VAL A 172 -11.01 11.13 -7.17
C VAL A 172 -11.75 9.80 -7.01
N TYR A 173 -12.14 9.45 -5.79
CA TYR A 173 -12.94 8.26 -5.54
C TYR A 173 -14.31 8.32 -6.21
N ALA A 174 -14.95 9.50 -6.22
CA ALA A 174 -16.22 9.70 -6.93
C ALA A 174 -16.06 9.46 -8.44
N ALA A 175 -15.05 10.10 -9.07
CA ALA A 175 -14.81 9.94 -10.50
C ALA A 175 -14.52 8.48 -10.89
N TRP A 176 -13.60 7.81 -10.19
CA TRP A 176 -13.29 6.40 -10.46
C TRP A 176 -14.46 5.48 -10.12
N GLY A 177 -15.20 5.76 -9.04
CA GLY A 177 -16.39 5.00 -8.66
C GLY A 177 -17.47 5.08 -9.72
N SER A 178 -17.79 6.28 -10.21
CA SER A 178 -18.73 6.50 -11.32
C SER A 178 -18.26 5.85 -12.62
N ALA A 179 -16.96 5.91 -12.94
CA ALA A 179 -16.41 5.25 -14.13
C ALA A 179 -16.54 3.72 -14.04
N CYS A 180 -16.26 3.13 -12.87
CA CYS A 180 -16.46 1.70 -12.64
C CYS A 180 -17.94 1.31 -12.73
N LEU A 181 -18.86 2.10 -12.17
CA LEU A 181 -20.29 1.84 -12.27
C LEU A 181 -20.78 1.91 -13.73
N GLY A 182 -20.41 2.97 -14.45
CA GLY A 182 -20.77 3.15 -15.85
C GLY A 182 -20.19 2.06 -16.75
N GLY A 183 -18.92 1.71 -16.55
CA GLY A 183 -18.26 0.60 -17.25
C GLY A 183 -18.91 -0.75 -16.93
N GLY A 184 -19.26 -1.01 -15.67
CA GLY A 184 -19.97 -2.22 -15.26
C GLY A 184 -21.34 -2.34 -15.94
N ALA A 185 -22.14 -1.27 -15.95
CA ALA A 185 -23.42 -1.23 -16.64
C ALA A 185 -23.26 -1.43 -18.16
N ALA A 186 -22.27 -0.79 -18.78
CA ALA A 186 -21.98 -0.96 -20.20
C ALA A 186 -21.61 -2.42 -20.56
N MET A 187 -20.91 -3.14 -19.68
CA MET A 187 -20.59 -4.56 -19.90
C MET A 187 -21.85 -5.44 -19.97
N PHE A 188 -22.92 -5.11 -19.23
CA PHE A 188 -24.19 -5.81 -19.33
C PHE A 188 -24.96 -5.50 -20.62
N ILE A 189 -24.81 -4.29 -21.16
CA ILE A 189 -25.46 -3.88 -22.41
C ILE A 189 -24.76 -4.51 -23.63
N VAL A 190 -23.42 -4.53 -23.62
CA VAL A 190 -22.60 -5.00 -24.75
C VAL A 190 -22.36 -6.52 -24.71
N GLY A 191 -22.40 -7.13 -23.53
CA GLY A 191 -21.88 -8.47 -23.28
C GLY A 191 -22.73 -9.65 -23.78
N GLY A 192 -24.01 -9.42 -24.12
CA GLY A 192 -24.93 -10.50 -24.50
C GLY A 192 -24.96 -11.64 -23.48
N ASP A 193 -24.94 -12.90 -23.95
CA ASP A 193 -24.99 -14.10 -23.10
C ASP A 193 -23.62 -14.56 -22.55
N SER A 194 -22.56 -13.79 -22.79
CA SER A 194 -21.22 -14.19 -22.36
C SER A 194 -21.04 -13.98 -20.85
N LEU A 195 -20.91 -15.10 -20.13
CA LEU A 195 -20.66 -15.12 -18.68
C LEU A 195 -19.46 -14.26 -18.26
N TRP A 196 -18.45 -14.09 -19.13
CA TRP A 196 -17.29 -13.24 -18.83
C TRP A 196 -17.67 -11.77 -18.65
N PHE A 197 -18.55 -11.24 -19.49
CA PHE A 197 -19.02 -9.86 -19.37
C PHE A 197 -19.87 -9.66 -18.12
N VAL A 198 -20.66 -10.67 -17.74
CA VAL A 198 -21.43 -10.68 -16.49
C VAL A 198 -20.50 -10.59 -15.28
N PHE A 199 -19.47 -11.44 -15.20
CA PHE A 199 -18.53 -11.43 -14.07
C PHE A 199 -17.70 -10.14 -14.00
N ILE A 200 -17.19 -9.66 -15.14
CA ILE A 200 -16.45 -8.39 -15.20
C ILE A 200 -17.35 -7.22 -14.82
N GLY A 201 -18.58 -7.18 -15.35
CA GLY A 201 -19.58 -6.17 -15.04
C GLY A 201 -19.90 -6.11 -13.55
N LEU A 202 -20.19 -7.26 -12.92
CA LEU A 202 -20.40 -7.37 -11.47
C LEU A 202 -19.19 -6.88 -10.67
N GLY A 203 -17.98 -7.30 -11.05
CA GLY A 203 -16.74 -6.87 -10.39
C GLY A 203 -16.55 -5.36 -10.44
N LEU A 204 -16.81 -4.75 -11.60
CA LEU A 204 -16.75 -3.29 -11.79
C LEU A 204 -17.83 -2.56 -10.97
N LEU A 205 -19.06 -3.08 -10.91
CA LEU A 205 -20.13 -2.50 -10.09
C LEU A 205 -19.75 -2.50 -8.60
N VAL A 206 -19.30 -3.64 -8.07
CA VAL A 206 -18.87 -3.77 -6.67
C VAL A 206 -17.69 -2.83 -6.38
N ALA A 207 -16.69 -2.79 -7.26
CA ALA A 207 -15.56 -1.86 -7.12
C ALA A 207 -16.03 -0.40 -7.13
N GLY A 208 -16.98 -0.04 -7.99
CA GLY A 208 -17.58 1.29 -8.07
C GLY A 208 -18.28 1.70 -6.77
N VAL A 209 -19.12 0.82 -6.20
CA VAL A 209 -19.77 1.05 -4.91
C VAL A 209 -18.76 1.23 -3.79
N VAL A 210 -17.74 0.37 -3.70
CA VAL A 210 -16.69 0.45 -2.68
C VAL A 210 -15.91 1.77 -2.79
N LEU A 211 -15.61 2.23 -4.01
CA LEU A 211 -14.95 3.52 -4.23
C LEU A 211 -15.87 4.69 -3.83
N LEU A 212 -17.15 4.65 -4.19
CA LEU A 212 -18.11 5.68 -3.79
C LEU A 212 -18.32 5.73 -2.28
N PHE A 213 -18.31 4.59 -1.58
CA PHE A 213 -18.39 4.57 -0.12
C PHE A 213 -17.23 5.34 0.53
N LYS A 214 -16.04 5.31 -0.10
CA LYS A 214 -14.88 6.13 0.32
C LYS A 214 -15.06 7.63 0.08
N THR A 215 -16.17 8.09 -0.52
CA THR A 215 -16.49 9.52 -0.66
C THR A 215 -17.19 10.11 0.57
N LEU A 216 -17.85 9.27 1.38
CA LEU A 216 -18.62 9.71 2.55
C LEU A 216 -17.72 10.32 3.63
N PRO A 217 -18.04 11.52 4.16
CA PRO A 217 -17.23 12.25 5.15
C PRO A 217 -16.79 11.32 6.30
N PRO A 218 -15.57 11.47 6.84
CA PRO A 218 -15.06 10.59 7.90
C PRO A 218 -15.83 10.69 9.23
N ARG A 219 -16.92 11.47 9.28
CA ARG A 219 -17.72 11.85 10.46
C ARG A 219 -18.36 10.68 11.24
N TYR A 220 -18.16 9.44 10.80
CA TYR A 220 -18.43 8.25 11.63
C TYR A 220 -17.33 7.96 12.66
N ILE A 221 -16.14 8.57 12.55
CA ILE A 221 -15.14 8.59 13.63
C ILE A 221 -14.69 10.06 13.84
N ARG A 222 -15.33 10.76 14.78
CA ARG A 222 -14.89 12.09 15.24
C ARG A 222 -13.81 11.89 16.30
N PHE A 223 -12.69 12.59 16.17
CA PHE A 223 -11.93 13.04 17.33
C PHE A 223 -12.35 14.48 17.58
N GLU A 224 -12.79 14.75 18.80
CA GLU A 224 -13.00 16.13 19.25
C GLU A 224 -11.68 16.89 19.11
N PRO A 225 -11.69 18.08 18.50
CA PRO A 225 -10.55 18.98 18.62
C PRO A 225 -10.41 19.33 20.11
N VAL A 226 -9.30 18.92 20.71
CA VAL A 226 -8.90 19.44 22.03
C VAL A 226 -8.40 20.85 21.77
N GLU A 227 -9.08 21.83 22.38
CA GLU A 227 -8.67 23.24 22.46
C GLU A 227 -7.28 23.40 23.11
#